data_AF-A0A7C3H6A6-F1
#
_entry.id   AF-A0A7C3H6A6-F1
#
_cell.length_a   1.000
_cell.length_b   1.000
_cell.length_c   1.000
_cell.angle_alpha   90.00
_cell.angle_beta   90.00
_cell.angle_gamma   90.00
#
_symmetry.space_group_name_H-M   'P 1'
#
loop_
_entity.id
_entity.type
_entity.pdbx_description
1 polymer ?
#
loop_
_entity_poly.entity_id
_entity_poly.type
_entity_poly.pdbx_seq_one_letter_code
_entity_poly.pdbx_strand_id
1 'polypeptide(L)'
;MNRTTGNDTGSYKIPLIGRLILDYFLWTQRAPMILLWGVGILVLIVMFFTSHQSTSMDLLDSVFNGLTSLPWIGDDIEKWLKHTDGEYNTEDFRYLIFSAWGLISLFLTILDYLRNKRSGPAHVPGFKQRHRRLLGAIILLAAGYLGVYWSAPEQYNGSGWGWMGVLGAFALILYCVSLYAMVLGHFSRKLY
;
A
#
# COMPACT_ATOMS: atom_id res chain seq x y z
N MET A 1 -35.85 13.93 -40.40
CA MET A 1 -34.62 13.12 -40.52
C MET A 1 -34.50 12.30 -39.24
N ASN A 2 -34.91 11.03 -39.29
CA ASN A 2 -34.92 10.10 -38.16
C ASN A 2 -33.48 9.74 -37.75
N ARG A 3 -33.17 9.85 -36.46
CA ARG A 3 -31.94 9.29 -35.87
C ARG A 3 -32.32 8.34 -34.75
N THR A 4 -32.74 7.14 -35.14
CA THR A 4 -32.78 5.96 -34.28
C THR A 4 -31.48 5.18 -34.49
N THR A 5 -30.55 5.33 -33.56
CA THR A 5 -29.47 4.38 -33.26
C THR A 5 -29.29 4.48 -31.75
N GLY A 6 -29.99 3.69 -30.94
CA GLY A 6 -29.78 2.25 -30.93
C GLY A 6 -28.42 1.98 -30.29
N ASN A 7 -28.29 2.31 -29.01
CA ASN A 7 -27.23 1.80 -28.15
C ASN A 7 -27.87 1.43 -26.82
N ASP A 8 -28.86 0.53 -26.90
CA ASP A 8 -29.24 -0.30 -25.78
C ASP A 8 -28.04 -1.22 -25.51
N THR A 9 -27.10 -0.73 -24.71
CA THR A 9 -26.17 -1.62 -24.02
C THR A 9 -27.04 -2.54 -23.18
N GLY A 10 -27.26 -3.76 -23.69
CA GLY A 10 -28.08 -4.77 -23.06
C GLY A 10 -27.63 -4.94 -21.62
N SER A 11 -28.39 -4.37 -20.69
CA SER A 11 -28.23 -4.63 -19.27
C SER A 11 -28.67 -6.06 -19.07
N TYR A 12 -27.72 -6.99 -19.17
CA TYR A 12 -27.93 -8.37 -18.78
C TYR A 12 -28.28 -8.31 -17.28
N LYS A 13 -29.57 -8.51 -16.96
CA LYS A 13 -30.04 -8.58 -15.58
C LYS A 13 -29.45 -9.86 -14.97
N ILE A 14 -28.22 -9.77 -14.47
CA ILE A 14 -27.61 -10.85 -13.72
C ILE A 14 -28.53 -11.10 -12.51
N PRO A 15 -29.02 -12.34 -12.30
CA PRO A 15 -29.83 -12.64 -11.13
C PRO A 15 -29.04 -12.32 -9.85
N LEU A 16 -29.74 -11.92 -8.78
CA LEU A 16 -29.14 -11.52 -7.50
C LEU A 16 -28.06 -12.50 -7.00
N ILE A 17 -28.29 -13.80 -7.21
CA ILE A 17 -27.36 -14.89 -6.88
C ILE A 17 -26.08 -14.82 -7.73
N GLY A 18 -26.18 -14.57 -9.04
CA GLY A 18 -25.02 -14.42 -9.92
C GLY A 18 -24.18 -13.19 -9.56
N ARG A 19 -24.83 -12.10 -9.10
CA ARG A 19 -24.17 -10.90 -8.58
C ARG A 19 -23.41 -11.18 -7.28
N LEU A 20 -24.03 -11.88 -6.33
CA LEU A 20 -23.39 -12.30 -5.08
C LEU A 20 -22.20 -13.24 -5.30
N ILE A 21 -22.34 -14.22 -6.19
CA ILE A 21 -21.24 -15.13 -6.55
C ILE A 21 -20.07 -14.34 -7.14
N LEU A 22 -20.36 -13.41 -8.04
CA LEU A 22 -19.34 -12.59 -8.69
C LEU A 22 -18.65 -11.64 -7.69
N ASP A 23 -19.39 -11.03 -6.77
CA ASP A 23 -18.82 -10.19 -5.71
C ASP A 23 -17.96 -11.01 -4.73
N TYR A 24 -18.38 -12.25 -4.42
CA TYR A 24 -17.59 -13.18 -3.63
C TYR A 24 -16.27 -13.54 -4.32
N PHE A 25 -16.29 -13.85 -5.62
CA PHE A 25 -15.07 -14.09 -6.40
C PHE A 25 -14.16 -12.86 -6.48
N LEU A 26 -14.73 -11.66 -6.61
CA LEU A 26 -13.94 -10.43 -6.58
C LEU A 26 -13.30 -10.20 -5.21
N TRP A 27 -14.00 -10.52 -4.12
CA TRP A 27 -13.49 -10.35 -2.77
C TRP A 27 -12.39 -11.37 -2.44
N THR A 28 -12.59 -12.65 -2.76
CA THR A 28 -11.60 -13.72 -2.55
C THR A 28 -10.30 -13.51 -3.33
N GLN A 29 -10.29 -12.61 -4.31
CA GLN A 29 -9.12 -12.26 -5.10
C GLN A 29 -8.46 -10.96 -4.68
N ARG A 30 -9.25 -9.96 -4.25
CA ARG A 30 -8.71 -8.71 -3.73
C ARG A 30 -8.04 -8.91 -2.37
N ALA A 31 -8.61 -9.75 -1.50
CA ALA A 31 -8.03 -10.04 -0.20
C ALA A 31 -6.58 -10.55 -0.27
N PRO A 32 -6.25 -11.63 -1.00
CA PRO A 32 -4.87 -12.11 -1.11
C PRO A 32 -3.97 -11.11 -1.84
N MET A 33 -4.48 -10.37 -2.83
CA MET A 33 -3.70 -9.30 -3.47
C MET A 33 -3.29 -8.24 -2.45
N ILE A 34 -4.22 -7.70 -1.67
CA ILE A 34 -3.95 -6.68 -0.65
C ILE A 34 -3.00 -7.22 0.42
N LEU A 35 -3.19 -8.45 0.88
CA LEU A 35 -2.30 -9.09 1.85
C LEU A 35 -0.88 -9.22 1.32
N LEU A 36 -0.70 -9.72 0.09
CA LEU A 36 0.63 -9.87 -0.50
C LEU A 36 1.33 -8.52 -0.74
N TRP A 37 0.58 -7.48 -1.13
CA TRP A 37 1.13 -6.13 -1.21
C TRP A 37 1.53 -5.60 0.17
N GLY A 38 0.71 -5.82 1.20
CA GLY A 38 1.01 -5.44 2.57
C GLY A 38 2.27 -6.13 3.08
N VAL A 39 2.38 -7.45 2.88
CA VAL A 39 3.59 -8.22 3.22
C VAL A 39 4.79 -7.72 2.43
N GLY A 40 4.66 -7.46 1.13
CA GLY A 40 5.77 -6.97 0.31
C GLY A 40 6.32 -5.63 0.81
N ILE A 41 5.45 -4.67 1.09
CA ILE A 41 5.83 -3.36 1.65
C ILE A 41 6.43 -3.54 3.04
N LEU A 42 5.83 -4.38 3.89
CA LEU A 42 6.34 -4.65 5.23
C LEU A 42 7.76 -5.24 5.18
N VAL A 43 8.00 -6.21 4.31
CA VAL A 43 9.32 -6.81 4.10
C VAL A 43 10.32 -5.74 3.67
N LEU A 44 9.96 -4.85 2.75
CA LEU A 44 10.83 -3.76 2.32
C LEU A 44 11.17 -2.81 3.47
N ILE A 45 10.18 -2.44 4.28
CA ILE A 45 10.37 -1.59 5.47
C ILE A 45 11.30 -2.29 6.46
N VAL A 46 11.04 -3.56 6.79
CA VAL A 46 11.89 -4.32 7.71
C VAL A 46 13.31 -4.41 7.18
N MET A 47 13.50 -4.76 5.91
CA MET A 47 14.82 -4.78 5.27
C MET A 47 15.53 -3.43 5.39
N PHE A 48 14.82 -2.32 5.15
CA PHE A 48 15.39 -0.99 5.28
C PHE A 48 15.84 -0.69 6.72
N PHE A 49 14.97 -0.96 7.70
CA PHE A 49 15.24 -0.75 9.12
C PHE A 49 16.40 -1.61 9.64
N THR A 50 16.46 -2.89 9.28
CA THR A 50 17.58 -3.75 9.68
C THR A 50 18.87 -3.28 9.02
N SER A 51 18.81 -2.94 7.74
CA SER A 51 19.97 -2.48 6.95
C SER A 51 20.54 -1.14 7.42
N HIS A 52 19.70 -0.26 7.98
CA HIS A 52 20.10 1.10 8.39
C HIS A 52 19.64 1.39 9.80
N GLN A 53 19.91 0.48 10.75
CA GLN A 53 19.38 0.59 12.10
C GLN A 53 19.75 1.93 12.78
N SER A 54 21.00 2.38 12.65
CA SER A 54 21.44 3.67 13.21
C SER A 54 20.72 4.86 12.57
N THR A 55 20.73 4.96 11.24
CA THR A 55 20.06 6.05 10.51
C THR A 55 18.55 6.05 10.70
N SER A 56 17.95 4.86 10.87
CA SER A 56 16.52 4.73 11.13
C SER A 56 16.16 5.21 12.52
N MET A 57 17.01 4.98 13.52
CA MET A 57 16.85 5.56 14.86
C MET A 57 17.01 7.08 14.82
N ASP A 58 18.00 7.62 14.09
CA ASP A 58 18.16 9.07 13.93
C ASP A 58 16.93 9.73 13.26
N LEU A 59 16.35 9.05 12.26
CA LEU A 59 15.11 9.49 11.60
C LEU A 59 13.91 9.43 12.55
N LEU A 60 13.78 8.36 13.31
CA LEU A 60 12.74 8.24 14.33
C LEU A 60 12.89 9.34 15.37
N ASP A 61 14.10 9.60 15.86
CA ASP A 61 14.39 10.68 16.81
C ASP A 61 14.06 12.05 16.21
N SER A 62 14.38 12.29 14.94
CA SER A 62 13.98 13.52 14.26
C SER A 62 12.46 13.67 14.13
N VAL A 63 11.74 12.58 13.87
CA VAL A 63 10.28 12.58 13.80
C VAL A 63 9.68 12.81 15.18
N PHE A 64 10.17 12.12 16.21
CA PHE A 64 9.74 12.30 17.59
C PHE A 64 10.04 13.71 18.08
N ASN A 65 11.21 14.27 17.80
CA ASN A 65 11.55 15.66 18.09
C ASN A 65 10.63 16.66 17.36
N GLY A 66 10.26 16.35 16.11
CA GLY A 66 9.26 17.13 15.38
C GLY A 66 7.88 17.06 16.03
N LEU A 67 7.48 15.88 16.50
CA LEU A 67 6.20 15.66 17.16
C LEU A 67 6.14 16.27 18.57
N THR A 68 7.22 16.21 19.35
CA THR A 68 7.34 16.85 20.67
C THR A 68 7.34 18.38 20.56
N SER A 69 7.73 18.93 19.41
CA SER A 69 7.63 20.39 19.16
C SER A 69 6.19 20.88 18.88
N LEU A 70 5.21 19.98 18.71
CA LEU A 70 3.83 20.36 18.41
C LEU A 70 3.08 20.80 19.68
N PRO A 71 2.43 21.98 19.66
CA PRO A 71 1.82 22.56 20.87
C PRO A 71 0.59 21.81 21.40
N TRP A 72 0.03 20.84 20.66
CA TRP A 72 -1.19 20.13 21.02
C TRP A 72 -1.00 18.65 21.39
N ILE A 73 0.17 18.07 21.11
CA ILE A 73 0.48 16.64 21.33
C ILE A 73 1.89 16.46 21.93
N GLY A 74 2.73 17.49 21.89
CA GLY A 74 4.15 17.38 22.19
C GLY A 74 4.45 17.03 23.65
N ASP A 75 3.76 17.67 24.59
CA ASP A 75 3.92 17.42 26.03
C ASP A 75 3.54 15.98 26.41
N ASP A 76 2.54 15.40 25.74
CA ASP A 76 2.09 14.03 25.99
C ASP A 76 3.08 13.00 25.44
N ILE A 77 3.66 13.28 24.26
CA ILE A 77 4.71 12.43 23.67
C ILE A 77 6.01 12.51 24.50
N GLU A 78 6.38 13.69 24.98
CA GLU A 78 7.58 13.86 25.81
C GLU A 78 7.45 13.12 27.15
N LYS A 79 6.26 13.18 27.78
CA LYS A 79 5.97 12.40 29.00
C LYS A 79 6.03 10.89 28.77
N TRP A 80 5.55 10.42 27.61
CA TRP A 80 5.59 9.01 27.23
C TRP A 80 7.03 8.52 26.98
N LEU A 81 7.82 9.29 26.22
CA LEU A 81 9.24 8.97 25.96
C LEU A 81 10.03 8.82 27.26
N LYS A 82 9.80 9.71 28.24
CA LYS A 82 10.45 9.66 29.57
C LYS A 82 9.99 8.50 30.46
N HIS A 83 8.82 7.90 30.20
CA HIS A 83 8.32 6.73 30.95
C HIS A 83 8.81 5.38 30.40
N THR A 84 9.50 5.37 29.24
CA THR A 84 9.86 4.13 28.54
C THR A 84 11.03 3.37 29.20
N ASP A 85 11.64 3.93 30.26
CA ASP A 85 12.79 3.33 30.97
C ASP A 85 12.43 2.22 31.99
N GLY A 86 11.16 1.78 32.12
CA GLY A 86 10.87 0.70 33.08
C GLY A 86 9.52 -0.03 33.05
N GLU A 87 8.43 0.57 32.58
CA GLU A 87 7.12 -0.11 32.59
C GLU A 87 6.27 0.32 31.39
N TYR A 88 6.09 -0.58 30.41
CA TYR A 88 5.27 -0.32 29.23
C TYR A 88 3.78 -0.32 29.60
N ASN A 89 3.18 0.86 29.75
CA ASN A 89 1.73 0.99 29.87
C ASN A 89 1.05 0.77 28.50
N THR A 90 0.25 -0.29 28.39
CA THR A 90 -0.47 -0.66 27.17
C THR A 90 -1.45 0.41 26.68
N GLU A 91 -1.94 1.28 27.56
CA GLU A 91 -2.87 2.35 27.18
C GLU A 91 -2.15 3.48 26.43
N ASP A 92 -0.94 3.84 26.86
CA ASP A 92 -0.16 4.89 26.21
C ASP A 92 0.36 4.44 24.83
N PHE A 93 0.73 3.16 24.70
CA PHE A 93 1.08 2.56 23.41
C PHE A 93 -0.09 2.58 22.41
N ARG A 94 -1.31 2.29 22.88
CA ARG A 94 -2.52 2.39 22.05
C ARG A 94 -2.75 3.83 21.60
N TYR A 95 -2.64 4.80 22.50
CA TYR A 95 -2.79 6.22 22.15
C TYR A 95 -1.79 6.63 21.07
N LEU A 96 -0.53 6.21 21.19
CA LEU A 96 0.52 6.49 20.20
C LEU A 96 0.24 5.84 18.84
N ILE A 97 -0.20 4.58 18.81
CA ILE A 97 -0.61 3.94 17.55
C ILE A 97 -1.75 4.72 16.90
N PHE A 98 -2.79 5.08 17.67
CA PHE A 98 -3.94 5.78 17.13
C PHE A 98 -3.60 7.21 16.69
N SER A 99 -2.71 7.91 17.39
CA SER A 99 -2.27 9.26 17.00
C SER A 99 -1.39 9.22 15.74
N ALA A 100 -0.43 8.30 15.68
CA ALA A 100 0.39 8.07 14.48
C ALA A 100 -0.48 7.66 13.28
N TRP A 101 -1.43 6.74 13.50
CA TRP A 101 -2.38 6.32 12.47
C TRP A 101 -3.29 7.46 12.02
N GLY A 102 -3.75 8.29 12.95
CA GLY A 102 -4.54 9.49 12.69
C GLY A 102 -3.79 10.50 11.84
N LEU A 103 -2.53 10.77 12.17
CA LEU A 103 -1.64 11.65 11.39
C LEU A 103 -1.38 11.11 9.99
N ILE A 104 -1.07 9.82 9.86
CA ILE A 104 -0.89 9.17 8.55
C ILE A 104 -2.18 9.26 7.73
N SER A 105 -3.33 8.99 8.34
CA SER A 105 -4.63 9.04 7.67
C SER A 105 -4.98 10.46 7.22
N LEU A 106 -4.72 11.46 8.06
CA LEU A 106 -4.88 12.87 7.74
C LEU A 106 -3.99 13.26 6.55
N PHE A 107 -2.71 12.89 6.61
CA PHE A 107 -1.75 13.16 5.55
C PHE A 107 -2.17 12.53 4.21
N LEU A 108 -2.59 11.26 4.22
CA LEU A 108 -3.11 10.58 3.04
C LEU A 108 -4.38 11.24 2.50
N THR A 109 -5.25 11.73 3.38
CA THR A 109 -6.48 12.45 2.99
C THR A 109 -6.14 13.80 2.34
N ILE A 110 -5.17 14.54 2.87
CA ILE A 110 -4.69 15.79 2.28
C ILE A 110 -4.08 15.52 0.89
N LEU A 111 -3.27 14.47 0.76
CA LEU A 111 -2.72 14.08 -0.54
C LEU A 111 -3.81 13.71 -1.54
N ASP A 112 -4.84 12.98 -1.11
CA ASP A 112 -5.96 12.62 -2.00
C ASP A 112 -6.78 13.85 -2.40
N TYR A 113 -7.03 14.77 -1.46
CA TYR A 113 -7.68 16.05 -1.73
C TYR A 113 -6.89 16.90 -2.73
N LEU A 114 -5.58 17.05 -2.52
CA LEU A 114 -4.68 17.78 -3.43
C LEU A 114 -4.64 17.15 -4.82
N ARG A 115 -4.60 15.81 -4.87
CA ARG A 115 -4.62 15.05 -6.12
C ARG A 115 -5.93 15.25 -6.87
N ASN A 116 -7.08 15.16 -6.20
CA ASN A 116 -8.40 15.38 -6.79
C ASN A 116 -8.57 16.83 -7.25
N LYS A 117 -8.08 17.81 -6.47
CA LYS A 117 -8.07 19.22 -6.85
C LYS A 117 -7.26 19.48 -8.12
N ARG A 118 -6.09 18.86 -8.26
CA ARG A 118 -5.21 19.03 -9.44
C ARG A 118 -5.69 18.25 -10.68
N SER A 119 -6.32 17.09 -10.48
CA SER A 119 -6.56 16.12 -11.56
C SER A 119 -8.04 16.01 -11.98
N GLY A 120 -8.94 16.76 -11.32
CA GLY A 120 -10.38 16.62 -11.49
C GLY A 120 -10.93 15.33 -10.86
N PRO A 121 -12.26 15.09 -10.95
CA PRO A 121 -12.88 13.89 -10.41
C PRO A 121 -12.22 12.65 -11.03
N ALA A 122 -11.74 11.75 -10.17
CA ALA A 122 -10.94 10.60 -10.55
C ALA A 122 -11.67 9.74 -11.60
N HIS A 123 -11.29 9.90 -12.86
CA HIS A 123 -11.79 9.04 -13.93
C HIS A 123 -11.42 7.60 -13.59
N VAL A 124 -12.41 6.69 -13.60
CA VAL A 124 -12.18 5.28 -13.33
C VAL A 124 -11.20 4.76 -14.39
N PRO A 125 -9.95 4.42 -14.01
CA PRO A 125 -8.92 4.12 -14.99
C PRO A 125 -9.32 2.88 -15.78
N GLY A 126 -9.20 2.96 -17.12
CA GLY A 126 -9.37 1.83 -18.01
C GLY A 126 -8.34 0.72 -17.73
N PHE A 127 -8.58 -0.48 -18.25
CA PHE A 127 -7.73 -1.65 -17.99
C PHE A 127 -6.25 -1.39 -18.29
N LYS A 128 -5.94 -0.80 -19.46
CA LYS A 128 -4.57 -0.45 -19.87
C LYS A 128 -3.87 0.49 -18.88
N GLN A 129 -4.59 1.46 -18.32
CA GLN A 129 -4.01 2.40 -17.36
C GLN A 129 -3.80 1.74 -15.99
N ARG A 130 -4.73 0.89 -15.53
CA ARG A 130 -4.55 0.09 -14.30
C ARG A 130 -3.35 -0.83 -14.41
N HIS A 131 -3.20 -1.50 -15.55
CA HIS A 131 -2.08 -2.39 -15.82
C HIS A 131 -0.74 -1.64 -15.82
N ARG A 132 -0.67 -0.47 -16.45
CA ARG A 132 0.52 0.40 -16.38
C ARG A 132 0.87 0.83 -14.96
N ARG A 133 -0.14 1.18 -14.15
CA ARG A 133 0.07 1.53 -12.72
C ARG A 133 0.57 0.32 -11.93
N LEU A 134 0.04 -0.87 -12.18
CA LEU A 134 0.51 -2.11 -11.57
C LEU A 134 1.99 -2.37 -11.91
N LEU A 135 2.35 -2.31 -13.19
CA LEU A 135 3.75 -2.47 -13.62
C LEU A 135 4.66 -1.44 -12.95
N GLY A 136 4.24 -0.17 -12.92
CA GLY A 136 5.00 0.89 -12.24
C GLY A 136 5.19 0.61 -10.74
N ALA A 137 4.15 0.13 -10.06
CA ALA A 137 4.23 -0.23 -8.64
C ALA A 137 5.16 -1.43 -8.39
N ILE A 138 5.12 -2.46 -9.25
CA ILE A 138 5.99 -3.63 -9.15
C ILE A 138 7.46 -3.23 -9.41
N ILE A 139 7.71 -2.41 -10.43
CA ILE A 139 9.05 -1.89 -10.72
C ILE A 139 9.56 -1.05 -9.55
N LEU A 140 8.72 -0.19 -8.98
CA LEU A 140 9.08 0.63 -7.83
C LEU A 140 9.42 -0.23 -6.60
N LEU A 141 8.61 -1.27 -6.33
CA LEU A 141 8.87 -2.19 -5.22
C LEU A 141 10.18 -2.96 -5.44
N ALA A 142 10.40 -3.47 -6.65
CA ALA A 142 11.65 -4.16 -7.01
C ALA A 142 12.87 -3.23 -6.91
N ALA A 143 12.75 -1.98 -7.39
CA ALA A 143 13.78 -0.96 -7.23
C ALA A 143 14.04 -0.63 -5.77
N GLY A 144 13.01 -0.61 -4.92
CA GLY A 144 13.13 -0.47 -3.47
C GLY A 144 13.95 -1.62 -2.87
N TYR A 145 13.58 -2.87 -3.15
CA TYR A 145 14.31 -4.04 -2.67
C TYR A 145 15.78 -4.03 -3.08
N LEU A 146 16.03 -3.72 -4.36
CA LEU A 146 17.38 -3.59 -4.89
C LEU A 146 18.14 -2.44 -4.27
N GLY A 147 17.49 -1.28 -4.05
CA GLY A 147 18.09 -0.12 -3.42
C GLY A 147 18.55 -0.40 -2.00
N VAL A 148 17.72 -1.09 -1.20
CA VAL A 148 18.07 -1.49 0.16
C VAL A 148 19.19 -2.53 0.16
N TYR A 149 19.15 -3.50 -0.75
CA TYR A 149 20.22 -4.48 -0.89
C TYR A 149 21.56 -3.83 -1.23
N TRP A 150 21.58 -2.88 -2.17
CA TRP A 150 22.83 -2.24 -2.60
C TRP A 150 23.37 -1.20 -1.62
N SER A 151 22.54 -0.66 -0.73
CA SER A 151 22.99 0.34 0.24
C SER A 151 23.64 -0.28 1.48
N ALA A 152 23.38 -1.56 1.77
CA ALA A 152 24.03 -2.31 2.85
C ALA A 152 24.25 -3.80 2.47
N PRO A 153 25.05 -4.09 1.41
CA PRO A 153 25.21 -5.45 0.88
C PRO A 153 25.82 -6.42 1.90
N GLU A 154 26.65 -5.93 2.81
CA GLU A 154 27.30 -6.69 3.88
C GLU A 154 26.33 -7.29 4.92
N GLN A 155 25.09 -6.78 5.00
CA GLN A 155 24.08 -7.34 5.90
C GLN A 155 23.38 -8.58 5.34
N TYR A 156 23.55 -8.88 4.05
CA TYR A 156 22.90 -9.99 3.39
C TYR A 156 23.82 -11.20 3.32
N ASN A 157 23.46 -12.26 4.06
CA ASN A 157 24.18 -13.52 3.98
C ASN A 157 23.87 -14.25 2.66
N GLY A 158 24.91 -14.72 1.96
CA GLY A 158 24.79 -15.54 0.75
C GLY A 158 25.09 -14.80 -0.56
N SER A 159 24.77 -15.45 -1.70
CA SER A 159 25.05 -14.85 -3.01
C SER A 159 24.04 -13.75 -3.34
N GLY A 160 24.52 -12.60 -3.84
CA GLY A 160 23.65 -11.50 -4.28
C GLY A 160 22.65 -11.91 -5.37
N TRP A 161 23.07 -12.78 -6.29
CA TRP A 161 22.18 -13.35 -7.30
C TRP A 161 21.06 -14.20 -6.69
N GLY A 162 21.30 -14.88 -5.57
CA GLY A 162 20.28 -15.61 -4.82
C GLY A 162 19.21 -14.66 -4.27
N TRP A 163 19.62 -13.56 -3.63
CA TRP A 163 18.69 -12.55 -3.13
C TRP A 163 17.90 -11.87 -4.24
N MET A 164 18.57 -11.48 -5.34
CA MET A 164 17.89 -10.91 -6.51
C MET A 164 16.87 -11.90 -7.12
N GLY A 165 17.21 -13.20 -7.15
CA GLY A 165 16.29 -14.25 -7.60
C GLY A 165 15.05 -14.38 -6.71
N VAL A 166 15.22 -14.39 -5.38
CA VAL A 166 14.10 -14.48 -4.43
C VAL A 166 13.20 -13.24 -4.49
N LEU A 167 13.79 -12.05 -4.49
CA LEU A 167 13.05 -10.78 -4.54
C LEU A 167 12.35 -10.61 -5.89
N GLY A 168 13.00 -11.03 -6.99
CA GLY A 168 12.40 -11.08 -8.32
C GLY A 168 11.24 -12.07 -8.42
N ALA A 169 11.39 -13.27 -7.87
CA ALA A 169 10.32 -14.27 -7.82
C ALA A 169 9.12 -13.76 -7.00
N PHE A 170 9.37 -13.12 -5.86
CA PHE A 170 8.33 -12.51 -5.05
C PHE A 170 7.57 -11.41 -5.81
N ALA A 171 8.29 -10.49 -6.47
CA ALA A 171 7.69 -9.45 -7.31
C ALA A 171 6.87 -10.03 -8.47
N LEU A 172 7.35 -11.12 -9.09
CA LEU A 172 6.63 -11.84 -10.15
C LEU A 172 5.33 -12.46 -9.64
N ILE A 173 5.36 -13.15 -8.49
CA ILE A 173 4.15 -13.72 -7.87
C ILE A 173 3.15 -12.61 -7.56
N LEU A 174 3.61 -11.52 -6.96
CA LEU A 174 2.77 -10.36 -6.64
C LEU A 174 2.14 -9.75 -7.90
N TYR A 175 2.91 -9.66 -8.99
CA TYR A 175 2.41 -9.21 -10.28
C TYR A 175 1.35 -10.17 -10.83
N CYS A 176 1.59 -11.48 -10.82
CA CYS A 176 0.65 -12.48 -11.32
C CYS A 176 -0.69 -12.46 -10.56
N VAL A 177 -0.65 -12.42 -9.23
CA VAL A 177 -1.85 -12.34 -8.39
C VAL A 177 -2.61 -11.03 -8.64
N SER A 178 -1.88 -9.91 -8.77
CA SER A 178 -2.48 -8.61 -9.05
C SER A 178 -3.09 -8.52 -10.46
N LEU A 179 -2.43 -9.12 -11.44
CA LEU A 179 -2.90 -9.18 -12.82
C LEU A 179 -4.17 -10.02 -12.91
N TYR A 180 -4.19 -11.18 -12.24
CA TYR A 180 -5.36 -12.06 -12.18
C TYR A 180 -6.58 -11.36 -11.58
N ALA A 181 -6.43 -10.70 -10.43
CA ALA A 181 -7.50 -9.90 -9.81
C ALA A 181 -7.98 -8.76 -10.73
N MET A 182 -7.07 -8.14 -11.48
CA MET A 182 -7.39 -7.08 -12.42
C MET A 182 -8.18 -7.58 -13.64
N VAL A 183 -7.81 -8.74 -14.18
CA VAL A 183 -8.48 -9.39 -15.32
C VAL A 183 -9.92 -9.75 -14.94
N LEU A 184 -10.13 -10.35 -13.77
CA LEU A 184 -11.47 -10.69 -13.32
C LEU A 184 -12.32 -9.46 -12.97
N GLY A 185 -11.70 -8.43 -12.39
CA GLY A 185 -12.33 -7.12 -12.24
C GLY A 185 -12.63 -6.40 -13.56
N HIS A 186 -12.03 -6.79 -14.68
CA HIS A 186 -12.36 -6.28 -16.01
C HIS A 186 -13.51 -7.06 -16.65
N PHE A 187 -13.49 -8.39 -16.53
CA PHE A 187 -14.58 -9.24 -17.00
C PHE A 187 -15.89 -8.96 -16.26
N SER A 188 -15.85 -8.79 -14.93
CA SER A 188 -17.04 -8.44 -14.16
C SER A 188 -17.68 -7.14 -14.64
N ARG A 189 -16.88 -6.10 -14.91
CA ARG A 189 -17.36 -4.81 -15.43
C ARG A 189 -17.88 -4.84 -16.86
N LYS A 190 -17.61 -5.90 -17.63
CA LYS A 190 -18.21 -6.13 -18.94
C LYS A 190 -19.52 -6.93 -18.87
N LEU A 191 -19.74 -7.64 -17.76
CA LEU A 191 -20.95 -8.42 -17.52
C LEU A 191 -22.08 -7.57 -16.92
N TYR A 192 -21.74 -6.45 -16.27
CA TYR A 192 -22.66 -5.39 -15.85
C TYR A 192 -22.86 -4.35 -16.95
#